data_AF-A0A1M3BE25-F1
#
_entry.id   AF-A0A1M3BE25-F1
#
_cell.length_a   1.000
_cell.length_b   1.000
_cell.length_c   1.000
_cell.angle_alpha   90.00
_cell.angle_beta   90.00
_cell.angle_gamma   90.00
#
_symmetry.space_group_name_H-M   'P 1'
#
loop_
_entity.id
_entity.type
_entity.pdbx_description
1 polymer ?
#
loop_
_entity_poly.entity_id
_entity_poly.type
_entity_poly.pdbx_seq_one_letter_code
_entity_poly.pdbx_strand_id
1 'polypeptide(L)'
;MEELQPDSAAQLRRACAAGRAEVADAELLELCLGRIDAMLSGTAWSEPEGLTERQRAYLDFAEQFSLSVGDIPESQVEALLAYDSDEDVCRFVGALYPLEMSRRVELVAGKVLR
;
A
#
# COMPACT_ATOMS: atom_id res chain seq x y z
N MET A 1 13.96 5.58 -19.20
CA MET A 1 14.30 4.61 -18.15
C MET A 1 14.00 3.25 -18.73
N GLU A 2 14.98 2.36 -18.76
CA GLU A 2 14.74 0.99 -19.23
C GLU A 2 13.77 0.30 -18.25
N GLU A 3 12.87 -0.53 -18.75
CA GLU A 3 11.88 -1.26 -17.94
C GLU A 3 12.17 -2.76 -18.00
N LEU A 4 12.04 -3.47 -16.87
CA LEU A 4 12.30 -4.91 -16.81
C LEU A 4 11.40 -5.71 -17.78
N GLN A 5 10.14 -5.29 -17.92
CA GLN A 5 9.13 -5.86 -18.81
C GLN A 5 8.08 -4.78 -19.15
N PRO A 6 8.16 -4.13 -20.33
CA PRO A 6 7.35 -2.95 -20.65
C PRO A 6 5.83 -3.20 -20.61
N ASP A 7 5.37 -4.35 -21.10
CA ASP A 7 3.94 -4.66 -21.14
C ASP A 7 3.37 -4.90 -19.74
N SER A 8 4.09 -5.65 -18.89
CA SER A 8 3.72 -5.86 -17.50
C SER A 8 3.76 -4.56 -16.70
N ALA A 9 4.76 -3.69 -16.93
CA ALA A 9 4.82 -2.38 -16.30
C ALA A 9 3.64 -1.48 -16.72
N ALA A 10 3.24 -1.52 -17.99
CA ALA A 10 2.05 -0.80 -18.46
C ALA A 10 0.75 -1.34 -17.83
N GLN A 11 0.61 -2.65 -17.67
CA GLN A 11 -0.53 -3.25 -16.97
C GLN A 11 -0.55 -2.86 -15.49
N LEU A 12 0.59 -2.91 -14.81
CA LEU A 12 0.71 -2.54 -13.41
C LEU A 12 0.38 -1.06 -13.18
N ARG A 13 0.88 -0.15 -14.04
CA ARG A 13 0.51 1.27 -13.99
C ARG A 13 -1.00 1.50 -14.11
N ARG A 14 -1.67 0.75 -15.00
CA ARG A 14 -3.15 0.82 -15.12
C ARG A 14 -3.83 0.31 -13.86
N ALA A 15 -3.36 -0.79 -13.26
CA ALA A 15 -3.90 -1.31 -12.01
C ALA A 15 -3.70 -0.32 -10.85
N CYS A 16 -2.53 0.33 -10.76
CA CYS A 16 -2.27 1.40 -9.78
C CYS A 16 -3.24 2.58 -9.97
N ALA A 17 -3.42 3.03 -11.20
CA ALA A 17 -4.33 4.15 -11.50
C ALA A 17 -5.79 3.81 -11.15
N ALA A 18 -6.25 2.60 -11.49
CA ALA A 18 -7.58 2.12 -11.13
C ALA A 18 -7.74 2.02 -9.60
N GLY A 19 -6.78 1.39 -8.90
CA GLY A 19 -6.81 1.26 -7.45
C GLY A 19 -6.92 2.62 -6.74
N ARG A 20 -6.12 3.61 -7.16
CA ARG A 20 -6.20 4.98 -6.61
C ARG A 20 -7.55 5.66 -6.85
N ALA A 21 -8.19 5.39 -7.97
CA ALA A 21 -9.48 5.99 -8.31
C ALA A 21 -10.65 5.40 -7.49
N GLU A 22 -10.52 4.17 -7.01
CA GLU A 22 -11.55 3.48 -6.23
C GLU A 22 -11.49 3.81 -4.73
N VAL A 23 -10.35 4.26 -4.20
CA VAL A 23 -10.22 4.58 -2.77
C VAL A 23 -10.79 5.97 -2.50
N ALA A 24 -11.83 6.05 -1.68
CA ALA A 24 -12.49 7.30 -1.32
C ALA A 24 -11.58 8.26 -0.53
N ASP A 25 -10.75 7.71 0.36
CA ASP A 25 -9.83 8.48 1.20
C ASP A 25 -8.40 8.39 0.66
N ALA A 26 -8.07 9.31 -0.23
CA ALA A 26 -6.74 9.38 -0.85
C ALA A 26 -5.64 9.70 0.17
N GLU A 27 -5.94 10.48 1.22
CA GLU A 27 -4.94 10.85 2.22
C GLU A 27 -4.55 9.66 3.10
N LEU A 28 -5.53 8.85 3.50
CA LEU A 28 -5.28 7.59 4.20
C LEU A 28 -4.44 6.62 3.36
N LEU A 29 -4.74 6.52 2.06
CA LEU A 29 -3.96 5.71 1.15
C LEU A 29 -2.51 6.19 1.08
N GLU A 30 -2.27 7.49 0.86
CA GLU A 30 -0.91 8.03 0.82
C GLU A 30 -0.16 7.88 2.15
N LEU A 31 -0.85 7.97 3.30
CA LEU A 31 -0.28 7.72 4.61
C LEU A 31 0.29 6.29 4.70
N CYS A 32 -0.53 5.29 4.36
CA CYS A 32 -0.13 3.88 4.37
C CYS A 32 1.01 3.60 3.38
N LEU A 33 0.89 4.18 2.20
CA LEU A 33 1.90 4.05 1.15
C LEU A 33 3.24 4.67 1.54
N GLY A 34 3.25 5.84 2.19
CA GLY A 34 4.46 6.47 2.69
C GLY A 34 5.17 5.61 3.75
N ARG A 35 4.39 4.93 4.60
CA ARG A 35 4.95 3.97 5.55
C ARG A 35 5.58 2.76 4.85
N ILE A 36 4.88 2.17 3.89
CA ILE A 36 5.37 1.06 3.08
C ILE A 36 6.64 1.45 2.32
N ASP A 37 6.69 2.63 1.71
CA ASP A 37 7.86 3.15 1.00
C ASP A 37 9.10 3.17 1.89
N ALA A 38 8.93 3.64 3.13
CA ALA A 38 10.02 3.67 4.09
C ALA A 38 10.47 2.27 4.54
N MET A 39 9.53 1.33 4.71
CA MET A 39 9.84 -0.07 5.02
C MET A 39 10.63 -0.73 3.89
N LEU A 40 10.20 -0.57 2.64
CA LEU A 40 10.86 -1.16 1.47
C LEU A 40 12.23 -0.54 1.21
N SER A 41 12.37 0.76 1.45
CA SER A 41 13.61 1.50 1.21
C SER A 41 14.59 1.46 2.38
N GLY A 42 14.17 0.96 3.54
CA GLY A 42 14.97 0.98 4.78
C GLY A 42 15.27 2.40 5.28
N THR A 43 14.41 3.37 4.94
CA THR A 43 14.59 4.78 5.35
C THR A 43 13.81 5.07 6.62
N ALA A 44 14.25 6.07 7.37
CA ALA A 44 13.48 6.56 8.51
C ALA A 44 12.12 7.11 8.04
N TRP A 45 11.07 6.80 8.79
CA TRP A 45 9.74 7.36 8.62
C TRP A 45 9.35 8.10 9.89
N SER A 46 8.89 9.33 9.74
CA SER A 46 8.32 10.09 10.85
C SER A 46 6.81 9.94 10.81
N GLU A 47 6.26 9.23 11.78
CA GLU A 47 4.82 9.14 11.95
C GLU A 47 4.24 10.56 12.10
N PRO A 48 3.18 10.92 11.35
CA PRO A 48 2.50 12.19 11.55
C PRO A 48 1.91 12.29 12.97
N GLU A 49 1.97 13.47 13.57
CA GLU A 49 1.30 13.69 14.86
C GLU A 49 -0.23 13.69 14.70
N GLY A 50 -0.95 13.26 15.74
CA GLY A 50 -2.40 13.39 15.80
C GLY A 50 -3.18 12.40 14.94
N LEU A 51 -2.59 11.26 14.56
CA LEU A 51 -3.32 10.20 13.86
C LEU A 51 -4.58 9.78 14.62
N THR A 52 -5.66 9.60 13.89
CA THR A 52 -6.90 9.01 14.40
C THR A 52 -6.72 7.52 14.63
N GLU A 53 -7.62 6.91 15.42
CA GLU A 53 -7.61 5.45 15.63
C GLU A 53 -7.84 4.69 14.32
N ARG A 54 -8.72 5.20 13.45
CA ARG A 54 -8.92 4.71 12.09
C ARG A 54 -7.61 4.70 11.29
N GLN A 55 -6.89 5.82 11.24
CA GLN A 55 -5.61 5.89 10.53
C GLN A 55 -4.57 4.91 11.08
N ARG A 56 -4.53 4.72 12.41
CA ARG A 56 -3.64 3.72 13.04
C ARG A 56 -4.00 2.29 12.62
N ALA A 57 -5.28 1.92 12.62
CA ALA A 57 -5.72 0.59 12.23
C ALA A 57 -5.29 0.25 10.78
N TYR A 58 -5.45 1.20 9.86
CA TYR A 58 -5.03 1.05 8.47
C TYR A 58 -3.51 1.02 8.29
N LEU A 59 -2.76 1.81 9.08
CA LEU A 59 -1.30 1.73 9.11
C LEU A 59 -0.83 0.36 9.59
N ASP A 60 -1.34 -0.13 10.73
CA ASP A 60 -0.97 -1.43 11.29
C ASP A 60 -1.23 -2.57 10.30
N PHE A 61 -2.38 -2.53 9.61
CA PHE A 61 -2.71 -3.46 8.54
C PHE A 61 -1.73 -3.35 7.36
N ALA A 62 -1.43 -2.12 6.88
CA ALA A 62 -0.54 -1.90 5.75
C ALA A 62 0.90 -2.35 6.04
N GLU A 63 1.37 -2.16 7.27
CA GLU A 63 2.67 -2.67 7.72
C GLU A 63 2.70 -4.20 7.70
N GLN A 64 1.70 -4.85 8.30
CA GLN A 64 1.62 -6.30 8.34
C GLN A 64 1.46 -6.89 6.93
N PHE A 65 0.68 -6.26 6.06
CA PHE A 65 0.54 -6.63 4.65
C PHE A 65 1.90 -6.63 3.92
N SER A 66 2.72 -5.60 4.12
CA SER A 66 4.03 -5.49 3.48
C SER A 66 5.06 -6.49 4.05
N LEU A 67 4.93 -6.87 5.32
CA LEU A 67 5.80 -7.84 6.00
C LEU A 67 5.42 -9.28 5.71
N SER A 68 4.17 -9.66 5.95
CA SER A 68 3.66 -11.01 5.77
C SER A 68 2.13 -11.01 5.66
N VAL A 69 1.64 -10.99 4.42
CA VAL A 69 0.21 -11.10 4.09
C VAL A 69 -0.43 -12.35 4.69
N GLY A 70 0.32 -13.46 4.77
CA GLY A 70 -0.18 -14.72 5.32
C GLY A 70 -0.39 -14.71 6.84
N ASP A 71 0.22 -13.75 7.54
CA ASP A 71 0.16 -13.64 9.00
C ASP A 71 -0.71 -12.46 9.47
N ILE A 72 -1.51 -11.85 8.58
CA ILE A 72 -2.47 -10.80 8.97
C ILE A 72 -3.50 -11.43 9.93
N PRO A 73 -3.59 -10.96 11.19
CA PRO A 73 -4.55 -11.49 12.14
C PRO A 73 -5.96 -10.99 11.82
N GLU A 74 -6.97 -11.81 12.10
CA GLU A 74 -8.39 -11.46 11.93
C GLU A 74 -8.75 -10.16 12.68
N SER A 75 -8.16 -9.94 13.85
CA SER A 75 -8.35 -8.72 14.64
C SER A 75 -7.94 -7.43 13.93
N GLN A 76 -6.98 -7.48 13.00
CA GLN A 76 -6.64 -6.30 12.20
C GLN A 76 -7.71 -6.02 11.14
N VAL A 77 -8.31 -7.06 10.54
CA VAL A 77 -9.44 -6.89 9.61
C VAL A 77 -10.65 -6.34 10.35
N GLU A 78 -10.98 -6.90 11.52
CA GLU A 78 -12.04 -6.39 12.40
C GLU A 78 -11.81 -4.92 12.78
N ALA A 79 -10.55 -4.52 13.03
CA ALA A 79 -10.22 -3.13 13.34
C ALA A 79 -10.49 -2.17 12.18
N LEU A 80 -10.30 -2.58 10.92
CA LEU A 80 -10.69 -1.76 9.77
C LEU A 80 -12.22 -1.63 9.68
N LEU A 81 -12.92 -2.75 9.85
CA LEU A 81 -14.38 -2.84 9.77
C LEU A 81 -15.12 -2.13 10.91
N ALA A 82 -14.40 -1.77 11.98
CA ALA A 82 -14.94 -0.91 13.02
C ALA A 82 -15.15 0.55 12.55
N TYR A 83 -14.48 0.96 11.47
CA TYR A 83 -14.51 2.35 10.98
C TYR A 83 -15.09 2.50 9.57
N ASP A 84 -14.90 1.50 8.70
CA ASP A 84 -15.30 1.56 7.29
C ASP A 84 -16.12 0.33 6.89
N SER A 85 -16.82 0.46 5.77
CA SER A 85 -17.62 -0.65 5.22
C SER A 85 -16.73 -1.76 4.65
N ASP A 86 -17.27 -2.98 4.56
CA ASP A 86 -16.60 -4.11 3.87
C ASP A 86 -16.14 -3.71 2.45
N GLU A 87 -16.97 -2.94 1.75
CA GLU A 87 -16.72 -2.50 0.39
C GLU A 87 -15.51 -1.55 0.32
N ASP A 88 -15.42 -0.60 1.25
CA ASP A 88 -14.32 0.37 1.31
C ASP A 88 -13.01 -0.28 1.77
N VAL A 89 -13.08 -1.22 2.72
CA VAL A 89 -11.93 -2.05 3.09
C VAL A 89 -11.45 -2.87 1.90
N CYS A 90 -12.35 -3.52 1.15
CA CYS A 90 -11.98 -4.28 -0.05
C CYS A 90 -11.34 -3.38 -1.12
N ARG A 91 -11.87 -2.19 -1.36
CA ARG A 91 -11.28 -1.21 -2.29
C ARG A 91 -9.89 -0.80 -1.85
N PHE A 92 -9.71 -0.50 -0.56
CA PHE A 92 -8.40 -0.13 -0.01
C PHE A 92 -7.37 -1.26 -0.19
N VAL A 93 -7.69 -2.49 0.24
CA VAL A 93 -6.79 -3.64 0.12
C VAL A 93 -6.49 -3.96 -1.34
N GLY A 94 -7.51 -3.89 -2.21
CA GLY A 94 -7.37 -4.07 -3.65
C GLY A 94 -6.47 -3.04 -4.31
N ALA A 95 -6.49 -1.79 -3.84
CA ALA A 95 -5.59 -0.74 -4.29
C ALA A 95 -4.16 -0.90 -3.75
N LEU A 96 -4.02 -1.36 -2.51
CA LEU A 96 -2.73 -1.51 -1.84
C LEU A 96 -1.80 -2.47 -2.57
N TYR A 97 -2.32 -3.61 -3.06
CA TYR A 97 -1.52 -4.63 -3.74
C TYR A 97 -0.76 -4.13 -4.98
N PRO A 98 -1.41 -3.59 -6.04
CA PRO A 98 -0.67 -3.11 -7.22
C PRO A 98 0.25 -1.94 -6.88
N LEU A 99 -0.15 -1.07 -5.96
CA LEU A 99 0.64 0.10 -5.55
C LEU A 99 1.93 -0.29 -4.82
N GLU A 100 1.88 -1.28 -3.94
CA GLU A 100 3.07 -1.82 -3.31
C GLU A 100 3.95 -2.57 -4.32
N MET A 101 3.36 -3.42 -5.17
CA MET A 101 4.11 -4.17 -6.17
C MET A 101 4.85 -3.24 -7.14
N SER A 102 4.25 -2.11 -7.52
CA SER A 102 4.93 -1.08 -8.35
C SER A 102 6.21 -0.59 -7.70
N ARG A 103 6.19 -0.29 -6.40
CA ARG A 103 7.37 0.17 -5.65
C ARG A 103 8.47 -0.87 -5.63
N ARG A 104 8.11 -2.14 -5.37
CA ARG A 104 9.07 -3.25 -5.39
C ARG A 104 9.71 -3.41 -6.78
N VAL A 105 8.92 -3.31 -7.84
CA VAL A 105 9.43 -3.36 -9.23
C VAL A 105 10.38 -2.19 -9.50
N GLU A 106 10.04 -0.97 -9.10
CA GLU A 106 10.89 0.22 -9.26
C GLU A 106 12.22 0.08 -8.52
N LEU A 107 12.19 -0.43 -7.28
CA LEU A 107 13.39 -0.69 -6.49
C LEU A 107 14.30 -1.76 -7.14
N VAL A 108 13.72 -2.83 -7.69
CA VAL A 108 14.49 -3.87 -8.39
C VAL A 108 15.04 -3.34 -9.72
N ALA A 109 14.22 -2.65 -10.51
CA ALA A 109 14.63 -2.05 -11.77
C ALA A 109 15.80 -1.07 -11.57
N GLY A 110 15.74 -0.25 -10.51
CA GLY A 110 16.83 0.64 -10.11
C GLY A 110 18.12 -0.07 -9.67
N LYS A 111 18.12 -1.39 -9.48
CA LYS A 111 19.33 -2.19 -9.20
C LYS A 111 19.83 -2.99 -10.41
N VAL A 112 18.90 -3.46 -11.25
CA VAL A 112 19.20 -4.35 -12.38
C VAL A 112 19.54 -3.57 -13.65
N LEU A 113 18.88 -2.43 -13.87
CA LEU A 113 18.99 -1.63 -15.11
C LEU A 113 19.91 -0.41 -14.94
N ARG A 114 20.70 -0.39 -13.87
CA ARG A 114 21.74 0.61 -13.63
C ARG A 114 23.12 0.05 -13.92
#